data_AF-V9DA02-F1
#
_entry.id   AF-V9DA02-F1
#
_cell.length_a   1.000
_cell.length_b   1.000
_cell.length_c   1.000
_cell.angle_alpha   90.00
_cell.angle_beta   90.00
_cell.angle_gamma   90.00
#
_symmetry.space_group_name_H-M   'P 1'
#
loop_
_entity.id
_entity.type
_entity.pdbx_description
1 polymer ?
#
loop_
_entity_poly.entity_id
_entity_poly.type
_entity_poly.pdbx_seq_one_letter_code
_entity_poly.pdbx_strand_id
1 'polypeptide(L)'
;MAGVRTVATITLHDLFNSEKFDLKEFRRLLEVGVDWCYRDNLEYRGVIYATADGSKLKNAGPKTDNMESGVNMEEYKKIPEGYTNIVAAYHVHPGPGVIGNCKPSGLDEADGKGDMSNARSTWPECFYLVVTGRKEPKAGWNFRGRCEIYYQGTTPNKNDYRVWYVYPNWT
;
A
#
# COMPACT_ATOMS: atom_id res chain seq x y z
N MET A 1 -11.71 7.80 -18.27
CA MET A 1 -10.40 7.17 -18.05
C MET A 1 -9.71 7.96 -16.95
N ALA A 2 -9.46 7.35 -15.78
CA ALA A 2 -8.69 8.02 -14.73
C ALA A 2 -7.27 8.26 -15.27
N GLY A 3 -6.78 9.50 -15.19
CA GLY A 3 -5.46 9.86 -15.70
C GLY A 3 -4.36 9.01 -15.06
N VAL A 4 -3.32 8.69 -15.84
CA VAL A 4 -2.12 8.02 -15.32
C VAL A 4 -1.54 8.92 -14.22
N ARG A 5 -1.55 8.40 -12.98
CA ARG A 5 -0.96 9.09 -11.85
C ARG A 5 0.53 8.77 -11.81
N THR A 6 1.33 9.79 -11.54
CA THR A 6 2.80 9.73 -11.62
C THR A 6 3.41 10.44 -10.42
N VAL A 7 4.45 9.84 -9.84
CA VAL A 7 5.28 10.43 -8.78
C VAL A 7 6.74 10.34 -9.21
N ALA A 8 7.47 11.46 -9.26
CA ALA A 8 8.89 11.51 -9.64
C ALA A 8 9.24 10.87 -11.01
N THR A 9 8.29 10.78 -11.95
CA THR A 9 8.30 10.02 -13.24
C THR A 9 7.84 8.55 -13.19
N ILE A 10 7.57 8.00 -12.01
CA ILE A 10 7.13 6.61 -11.85
C ILE A 10 5.61 6.55 -11.79
N THR A 11 5.02 5.72 -12.63
CA THR A 11 3.58 5.45 -12.63
C THR A 11 3.24 4.28 -11.72
N LEU A 12 1.98 4.19 -11.31
CA LEU A 12 1.47 3.01 -10.61
C LEU A 12 1.63 1.73 -11.46
N HIS A 13 1.62 1.86 -12.80
CA HIS A 13 1.86 0.74 -13.72
C HIS A 13 3.29 0.23 -13.66
N ASP A 14 4.27 1.14 -13.60
CA ASP A 14 5.67 0.76 -13.48
C ASP A 14 5.92 -0.06 -12.21
N LEU A 15 5.34 0.35 -11.07
CA LEU A 15 5.48 -0.37 -9.81
C LEU A 15 5.14 -1.86 -9.95
N PHE A 16 4.09 -2.19 -10.70
CA PHE A 16 3.54 -3.54 -10.80
C PHE A 16 3.78 -4.28 -12.13
N ASN A 17 4.33 -3.63 -13.16
CA ASN A 17 4.61 -4.27 -14.46
C ASN A 17 6.01 -3.98 -15.05
N SER A 18 6.83 -3.13 -14.42
CA SER A 18 8.19 -2.90 -14.87
C SER A 18 9.12 -4.11 -14.71
N GLU A 19 10.08 -4.22 -15.63
CA GLU A 19 11.19 -5.17 -15.59
C GLU A 19 12.40 -4.66 -14.77
N LYS A 20 12.39 -3.40 -14.34
CA LYS A 20 13.48 -2.81 -13.54
C LYS A 20 13.67 -3.57 -12.22
N PHE A 21 14.91 -3.90 -11.90
CA PHE A 21 15.26 -4.69 -10.71
C PHE A 21 14.66 -4.12 -9.42
N ASP A 22 14.80 -2.81 -9.18
CA ASP A 22 14.30 -2.19 -7.93
C ASP A 22 12.78 -2.25 -7.78
N LEU A 23 12.04 -2.24 -8.91
CA LEU A 23 10.59 -2.34 -8.94
C LEU A 23 10.11 -3.81 -8.80
N LYS A 24 10.90 -4.76 -9.30
CA LYS A 24 10.70 -6.18 -8.95
C LYS A 24 10.97 -6.44 -7.47
N GLU A 25 12.00 -5.81 -6.93
CA GLU A 25 12.36 -5.93 -5.51
C GLU A 25 11.27 -5.33 -4.61
N PHE A 26 10.66 -4.21 -5.00
CA PHE A 26 9.47 -3.69 -4.34
C PHE A 26 8.35 -4.73 -4.23
N ARG A 27 7.98 -5.37 -5.36
CA ARG A 27 6.95 -6.41 -5.36
C ARG A 27 7.33 -7.61 -4.50
N ARG A 28 8.57 -8.07 -4.60
CA ARG A 28 9.09 -9.18 -3.79
C ARG A 28 8.99 -8.87 -2.29
N LEU A 29 9.38 -7.66 -1.87
CA LEU A 29 9.30 -7.22 -0.47
C LEU A 29 7.86 -7.03 0.02
N LEU A 30 6.96 -6.58 -0.85
CA LEU A 30 5.53 -6.55 -0.58
C LEU A 30 4.99 -7.97 -0.32
N GLU A 31 5.34 -8.94 -1.18
CA GLU A 31 4.94 -10.35 -1.03
C GLU A 31 5.49 -10.98 0.25
N VAL A 32 6.73 -10.66 0.63
CA VAL A 32 7.30 -11.04 1.93
C VAL A 32 6.46 -10.46 3.07
N GLY A 33 6.05 -9.20 2.97
CA GLY A 33 5.17 -8.55 3.94
C GLY A 33 3.81 -9.24 4.04
N VAL A 34 3.24 -9.69 2.92
CA VAL A 34 2.02 -10.50 2.89
C VAL A 34 2.21 -11.82 3.63
N ASP A 35 3.27 -12.56 3.30
CA ASP A 35 3.52 -13.87 3.94
C ASP A 35 3.75 -13.75 5.45
N TRP A 36 4.50 -12.74 5.88
CA TRP A 36 4.71 -12.47 7.32
C TRP A 36 3.42 -12.04 8.01
N CYS A 37 2.63 -11.18 7.37
CA CYS A 37 1.33 -10.77 7.88
C CYS A 37 0.40 -11.97 8.10
N TYR A 38 0.36 -12.90 7.13
CA TYR A 38 -0.42 -14.14 7.24
C TYR A 38 0.08 -15.09 8.33
N ARG A 39 1.40 -15.20 8.50
CA ARG A 39 2.02 -16.07 9.51
C ARG A 39 1.81 -15.54 10.92
N ASP A 40 2.06 -14.25 11.11
CA ASP A 40 2.19 -13.63 12.42
C ASP A 40 0.89 -12.95 12.88
N ASN A 41 -0.08 -12.79 11.98
CA ASN A 41 -1.31 -12.04 12.21
C ASN A 41 -1.06 -10.59 12.66
N LEU A 42 -0.04 -9.96 12.06
CA LEU A 42 0.39 -8.58 12.34
C LEU A 42 0.35 -7.74 11.07
N GLU A 43 0.16 -6.43 11.21
CA GLU A 43 0.33 -5.51 10.10
C GLU A 43 1.80 -5.32 9.75
N TYR A 44 2.10 -5.28 8.44
CA TYR A 44 3.41 -4.96 7.91
C TYR A 44 3.34 -3.79 6.96
N ARG A 45 4.37 -2.96 6.91
CA ARG A 45 4.40 -1.76 6.07
C ARG A 45 5.73 -1.58 5.36
N GLY A 46 5.73 -0.76 4.32
CA GLY A 46 6.95 -0.33 3.67
C GLY A 46 6.73 0.87 2.78
N VAL A 47 7.84 1.42 2.29
CA VAL A 47 7.87 2.60 1.46
C VAL A 47 8.94 2.44 0.39
N ILE A 48 8.68 2.96 -0.81
CA ILE A 48 9.67 3.12 -1.86
C ILE A 48 9.96 4.60 -2.07
N TYR A 49 11.24 4.96 -1.99
CA TYR A 49 11.76 6.30 -2.25
C TYR A 49 12.36 6.39 -3.64
N ALA A 50 12.37 7.61 -4.19
CA ALA A 50 13.05 7.91 -5.44
C ALA A 50 13.86 9.21 -5.36
N THR A 51 14.87 9.31 -6.23
CA THR A 51 15.52 10.60 -6.55
C THR A 51 14.53 11.53 -7.25
N ALA A 52 14.91 12.80 -7.39
CA ALA A 52 14.08 13.84 -8.02
C ALA A 52 13.65 13.46 -9.45
N ASP A 53 14.55 12.80 -10.18
CA ASP A 53 14.38 12.36 -11.57
C ASP A 53 13.87 10.92 -11.71
N GLY A 54 13.60 10.22 -10.59
CA GLY A 54 13.17 8.82 -10.60
C GLY A 54 14.23 7.81 -11.07
N SER A 55 15.49 8.23 -11.25
CA SER A 55 16.56 7.37 -11.78
C SER A 55 17.03 6.31 -10.79
N LYS A 56 16.96 6.59 -9.49
CA LYS A 56 17.30 5.65 -8.42
C LYS A 56 16.12 5.42 -7.50
N LEU A 57 15.99 4.19 -7.04
CA LEU A 57 14.94 3.73 -6.16
C LEU A 57 15.53 3.13 -4.89
N LYS A 58 14.82 3.27 -3.78
CA LYS A 58 15.16 2.61 -2.52
C LYS A 58 13.92 2.06 -1.85
N ASN A 59 13.90 0.76 -1.63
CA ASN A 59 12.85 0.10 -0.87
C ASN A 59 13.21 0.09 0.63
N ALA A 60 12.23 0.37 1.48
CA ALA A 60 12.35 0.23 2.93
C ALA A 60 11.14 -0.53 3.49
N GLY A 61 11.41 -1.56 4.31
CA GLY A 61 10.42 -2.52 4.76
C GLY A 61 10.53 -3.86 4.02
N PRO A 62 9.65 -4.83 4.32
CA PRO A 62 8.53 -4.72 5.24
C PRO A 62 8.97 -4.64 6.72
N LYS A 63 8.31 -3.78 7.52
CA LYS A 63 8.46 -3.68 8.98
C LYS A 63 7.10 -3.75 9.68
N THR A 64 7.09 -4.14 10.94
CA THR A 64 5.90 -4.16 11.81
C THR A 64 6.20 -3.45 13.14
N ASP A 65 5.16 -2.96 13.81
CA ASP A 65 5.25 -2.49 15.21
C ASP A 65 4.84 -3.59 16.22
N ASN A 66 4.65 -4.84 15.75
CA ASN A 66 4.13 -5.96 16.54
C ASN A 66 2.74 -5.67 17.14
N MET A 67 1.91 -4.91 16.40
CA MET A 67 0.51 -4.66 16.74
C MET A 67 -0.39 -5.38 15.74
N GLU A 68 -1.39 -6.10 16.24
CA GLU A 68 -2.31 -6.91 15.41
C GLU A 68 -3.18 -6.09 14.46
N SER A 69 -3.29 -4.78 14.65
CA SER A 69 -4.17 -3.92 13.83
C SER A 69 -3.71 -2.47 13.84
N GLY A 70 -2.44 -2.25 13.51
CA GLY A 70 -1.94 -0.90 13.29
C GLY A 70 -0.44 -0.86 13.03
N VAL A 71 -0.05 0.10 12.19
CA VAL A 71 1.35 0.44 11.95
C VAL A 71 1.55 1.95 11.93
N ASN A 72 2.68 2.38 12.49
CA ASN A 72 3.16 3.74 12.43
C ASN A 72 4.12 3.92 11.25
N MET A 73 3.73 4.75 10.28
CA MET A 73 4.55 5.06 9.11
C MET A 73 5.30 6.40 9.19
N GLU A 74 5.21 7.14 10.29
CA GLU A 74 5.87 8.46 10.44
C GLU A 74 7.39 8.38 10.29
N GLU A 75 8.01 7.26 10.68
CA GLU A 75 9.46 7.06 10.49
C GLU A 75 9.86 7.11 9.01
N TYR A 76 8.97 6.70 8.10
CA TYR A 76 9.23 6.65 6.68
C TYR A 76 9.01 7.97 5.96
N LYS A 77 8.45 8.98 6.63
CA LYS A 77 8.48 10.35 6.10
C LYS A 77 9.88 10.96 6.13
N LYS A 78 10.80 10.39 6.91
CA LYS A 78 12.21 10.81 6.95
C LYS A 78 12.92 10.24 5.73
N ILE A 79 12.86 10.99 4.63
CA ILE A 79 13.45 10.59 3.35
C ILE A 79 14.96 10.36 3.53
N PRO A 80 15.50 9.19 3.13
CA PRO A 80 16.92 8.92 3.21
C PRO A 80 17.76 9.92 2.40
N GLU A 81 18.99 10.19 2.83
CA GLU A 81 19.90 11.09 2.13
C GLU A 81 20.08 10.69 0.66
N GLY A 82 20.03 11.68 -0.24
CA GLY A 82 20.12 11.49 -1.69
C GLY A 82 18.81 11.15 -2.38
N TYR A 83 17.71 10.97 -1.64
CA TYR A 83 16.36 10.78 -2.18
C TYR A 83 15.50 12.01 -1.87
N THR A 84 14.47 12.26 -2.67
CA THR A 84 13.61 13.45 -2.52
C THR A 84 12.12 13.15 -2.61
N ASN A 85 11.76 11.97 -3.10
CA ASN A 85 10.36 11.60 -3.32
C ASN A 85 10.03 10.30 -2.57
N ILE A 86 8.78 10.22 -2.12
CA ILE A 86 8.17 8.97 -1.67
C ILE A 86 7.21 8.55 -2.78
N VAL A 87 7.54 7.47 -3.48
CA VAL A 87 6.76 7.03 -4.66
C VAL A 87 5.51 6.29 -4.23
N ALA A 88 5.66 5.34 -3.30
CA ALA A 88 4.54 4.62 -2.72
C ALA A 88 4.81 4.29 -1.26
N ALA A 89 3.75 4.32 -0.47
CA ALA A 89 3.69 3.78 0.86
C ALA A 89 2.65 2.66 0.87
N TYR A 90 2.95 1.55 1.55
CA TYR A 90 2.02 0.45 1.68
C TYR A 90 1.96 -0.06 3.10
N HIS A 91 0.80 -0.60 3.46
CA HIS A 91 0.67 -1.51 4.58
C HIS A 91 -0.22 -2.70 4.21
N VAL A 92 0.00 -3.80 4.92
CA VAL A 92 -0.66 -5.08 4.74
C VAL A 92 -1.57 -5.30 5.92
N HIS A 93 -2.87 -5.43 5.67
CA HIS A 93 -3.83 -5.77 6.71
C HIS A 93 -3.72 -7.23 7.12
N PRO A 94 -3.94 -7.54 8.42
CA PRO A 94 -3.98 -8.89 8.93
C PRO A 94 -5.12 -9.67 8.30
N GLY A 95 -5.13 -10.98 8.57
CA GLY A 95 -6.07 -11.93 8.00
C GLY A 95 -7.55 -11.51 8.02
N PRO A 96 -8.40 -12.23 7.26
CA PRO A 96 -9.81 -11.91 7.12
C PRO A 96 -10.53 -11.87 8.48
N GLY A 97 -10.91 -10.67 8.95
CA GLY A 97 -11.75 -10.50 10.14
C GLY A 97 -11.33 -9.35 11.07
N VAL A 98 -10.06 -8.93 11.05
CA VAL A 98 -9.56 -7.93 12.01
C VAL A 98 -9.93 -6.49 11.59
N ILE A 99 -10.11 -6.23 10.29
CA ILE A 99 -10.56 -4.92 9.77
C ILE A 99 -11.76 -5.07 8.81
N GLY A 100 -12.70 -5.96 9.18
CA GLY A 100 -14.09 -5.93 8.70
C GLY A 100 -14.45 -6.73 7.44
N ASN A 101 -13.54 -6.94 6.48
CA ASN A 101 -13.55 -7.92 5.37
C ASN A 101 -12.66 -7.38 4.22
N CYS A 102 -11.40 -7.81 4.16
CA CYS A 102 -10.43 -7.64 3.06
C CYS A 102 -10.55 -6.37 2.18
N LYS A 103 -10.51 -5.21 2.84
CA LYS A 103 -10.56 -3.88 2.23
C LYS A 103 -9.74 -2.86 3.04
N PRO A 104 -9.46 -1.67 2.50
CA PRO A 104 -8.91 -0.57 3.30
C PRO A 104 -9.80 -0.19 4.50
N SER A 105 -9.16 0.20 5.60
CA SER A 105 -9.75 0.48 6.91
C SER A 105 -10.50 1.83 6.89
N GLY A 106 -11.47 1.97 7.80
CA GLY A 106 -12.28 3.20 7.96
C GLY A 106 -13.17 3.57 6.76
N LEU A 107 -13.29 2.67 5.78
CA LEU A 107 -14.21 2.81 4.65
C LEU A 107 -15.68 2.60 5.03
N ASP A 108 -16.01 2.03 6.19
CA ASP A 108 -17.42 1.92 6.66
C ASP A 108 -17.83 3.03 7.63
N GLU A 109 -16.88 3.87 8.08
CA GLU A 109 -17.14 4.96 9.01
C GLU A 109 -17.62 6.22 8.28
N ALA A 110 -18.54 6.97 8.89
CA ALA A 110 -19.22 8.11 8.27
C ALA A 110 -18.29 9.26 7.84
N ASP A 111 -17.07 9.32 8.39
CA ASP A 111 -16.09 10.38 8.19
C ASP A 111 -14.80 9.93 7.50
N GLY A 112 -14.71 8.66 7.08
CA GLY A 112 -13.56 8.19 6.32
C GLY A 112 -12.25 8.14 7.11
N LYS A 113 -12.31 7.62 8.35
CA LYS A 113 -11.13 7.34 9.19
C LYS A 113 -10.21 6.27 8.60
N GLY A 114 -9.19 5.88 9.35
CA GLY A 114 -8.27 4.81 8.99
C GLY A 114 -7.48 5.14 7.71
N ASP A 115 -7.47 4.22 6.77
CA ASP A 115 -6.65 4.31 5.55
C ASP A 115 -7.02 5.49 4.67
N MET A 116 -8.30 5.88 4.62
CA MET A 116 -8.71 7.04 3.85
C MET A 116 -8.17 8.35 4.45
N SER A 117 -8.24 8.49 5.77
CA SER A 117 -7.65 9.63 6.48
C SER A 117 -6.14 9.66 6.27
N ASN A 118 -5.46 8.52 6.42
CA ASN A 118 -4.02 8.41 6.23
C ASN A 118 -3.59 8.78 4.80
N ALA A 119 -4.28 8.25 3.77
CA ALA A 119 -3.99 8.58 2.39
C ALA A 119 -4.09 10.10 2.13
N ARG A 120 -5.10 10.76 2.73
CA ARG A 120 -5.35 12.20 2.52
C ARG A 120 -4.38 13.10 3.28
N SER A 121 -4.20 12.89 4.59
CA SER A 121 -3.48 13.84 5.45
C SER A 121 -1.98 13.61 5.48
N THR A 122 -1.57 12.35 5.34
CA THR A 122 -0.22 11.89 5.69
C THR A 122 0.59 11.61 4.41
N TRP A 123 -0.09 11.19 3.34
CA TRP A 123 0.52 10.71 2.11
C TRP A 123 -0.08 11.31 0.81
N PRO A 124 -0.36 12.62 0.75
CA PRO A 124 -1.12 13.21 -0.37
C PRO A 124 -0.42 13.14 -1.74
N GLU A 125 0.92 13.04 -1.75
CA GLU A 125 1.75 13.11 -2.96
C GLU A 125 2.40 11.77 -3.35
N CYS A 126 1.95 10.65 -2.75
CA CYS A 126 2.43 9.31 -3.12
C CYS A 126 1.30 8.34 -3.45
N PHE A 127 1.64 7.16 -3.98
CA PHE A 127 0.68 6.07 -4.04
C PHE A 127 0.49 5.46 -2.65
N TYR A 128 -0.65 5.72 -2.02
CA TYR A 128 -1.03 5.04 -0.78
C TYR A 128 -1.70 3.70 -1.12
N LEU A 129 -1.02 2.62 -0.76
CA LEU A 129 -1.41 1.26 -1.11
C LEU A 129 -1.82 0.49 0.13
N VAL A 130 -2.95 -0.22 0.04
CA VAL A 130 -3.38 -1.12 1.10
C VAL A 130 -3.42 -2.52 0.54
N VAL A 131 -2.67 -3.43 1.16
CA VAL A 131 -2.58 -4.81 0.73
C VAL A 131 -3.48 -5.65 1.63
N THR A 132 -4.32 -6.47 1.01
CA THR A 132 -5.31 -7.29 1.74
C THR A 132 -5.23 -8.72 1.25
N GLY A 133 -5.45 -9.68 2.15
CA GLY A 133 -5.28 -11.08 1.84
C GLY A 133 -6.39 -11.76 1.03
N ARG A 134 -7.64 -11.27 0.97
CA ARG A 134 -8.75 -12.03 0.33
C ARG A 134 -9.81 -11.18 -0.35
N LYS A 135 -10.94 -11.81 -0.69
CA LYS A 135 -12.03 -11.33 -1.55
C LYS A 135 -12.74 -10.13 -0.97
N GLU A 136 -13.07 -9.22 -1.88
CA GLU A 136 -14.02 -8.14 -1.67
C GLU A 136 -15.34 -8.68 -1.08
N PRO A 137 -15.85 -8.18 0.05
CA PRO A 137 -17.20 -8.51 0.51
C PRO A 137 -18.27 -8.19 -0.55
N LYS A 138 -19.16 -9.14 -0.78
CA LYS A 138 -20.17 -9.10 -1.85
C LYS A 138 -21.19 -7.97 -1.70
N ALA A 139 -21.42 -7.50 -0.49
CA ALA A 139 -22.44 -6.49 -0.19
C ALA A 139 -22.04 -5.06 -0.59
N GLY A 140 -20.82 -4.86 -1.11
CA GLY A 140 -20.24 -3.53 -1.28
C GLY A 140 -19.99 -2.86 0.08
N TRP A 141 -19.42 -1.65 0.06
CA TRP A 141 -19.16 -0.85 1.26
C TRP A 141 -19.11 0.64 0.94
N ASN A 142 -19.21 1.47 1.98
CA ASN A 142 -19.18 2.93 1.86
C ASN A 142 -17.86 3.41 1.24
N PHE A 143 -17.86 4.47 0.45
CA PHE A 143 -16.64 5.00 -0.19
C PHE A 143 -15.84 4.01 -1.06
N ARG A 144 -16.41 2.87 -1.50
CA ARG A 144 -15.75 1.93 -2.42
C ARG A 144 -15.20 2.57 -3.70
N GLY A 145 -15.84 3.64 -4.18
CA GLY A 145 -15.37 4.43 -5.33
C GLY A 145 -14.15 5.31 -5.06
N ARG A 146 -13.64 5.35 -3.81
CA ARG A 146 -12.43 6.09 -3.40
C ARG A 146 -11.17 5.21 -3.41
N CYS A 147 -11.30 3.95 -3.80
CA CYS A 147 -10.17 3.07 -4.02
C CYS A 147 -10.43 2.16 -5.22
N GLU A 148 -9.35 1.61 -5.77
CA GLU A 148 -9.42 0.60 -6.82
C GLU A 148 -8.47 -0.55 -6.52
N ILE A 149 -8.85 -1.76 -6.94
CA ILE A 149 -7.91 -2.88 -6.95
C ILE A 149 -6.99 -2.64 -8.14
N TYR A 150 -5.73 -2.32 -7.85
CA TYR A 150 -4.75 -2.06 -8.88
C TYR A 150 -4.04 -3.34 -9.32
N TYR A 151 -3.75 -4.22 -8.37
CA TYR A 151 -3.01 -5.44 -8.62
C TYR A 151 -3.58 -6.60 -7.80
N GLN A 152 -3.50 -7.81 -8.36
CA GLN A 152 -3.83 -9.05 -7.68
C GLN A 152 -2.69 -10.04 -7.92
N GLY A 153 -2.28 -10.75 -6.88
CA GLY A 153 -1.19 -11.71 -6.96
C GLY A 153 -1.34 -12.83 -5.95
N THR A 154 -0.41 -13.77 -6.03
CA THR A 154 -0.27 -14.89 -5.11
C THR A 154 1.19 -14.99 -4.72
N THR A 155 1.48 -14.98 -3.43
CA THR A 155 2.86 -15.09 -2.93
C THR A 155 3.45 -16.49 -3.20
N PRO A 156 4.78 -16.68 -3.09
CA PRO A 156 5.40 -18.00 -3.19
C PRO A 156 4.84 -19.03 -2.19
N ASN A 157 4.36 -18.59 -1.02
CA ASN A 157 3.70 -19.45 -0.03
C ASN A 157 2.20 -19.66 -0.29
N LYS A 158 1.71 -19.31 -1.50
CA LYS A 158 0.33 -19.49 -1.95
C LYS A 158 -0.69 -18.65 -1.19
N ASN A 159 -0.28 -17.49 -0.67
CA ASN A 159 -1.21 -16.52 -0.11
C ASN A 159 -1.67 -15.58 -1.22
N ASP A 160 -2.95 -15.65 -1.57
CA ASP A 160 -3.55 -14.66 -2.46
C ASP A 160 -3.54 -13.28 -1.80
N TYR A 161 -3.42 -12.23 -2.60
CA TYR A 161 -3.50 -10.87 -2.12
C TYR A 161 -4.04 -9.91 -3.19
N ARG A 162 -4.58 -8.79 -2.73
CA ARG A 162 -5.00 -7.64 -3.54
C ARG A 162 -4.29 -6.40 -3.05
N VAL A 163 -3.79 -5.61 -3.98
CA VAL A 163 -3.27 -4.27 -3.72
C VAL A 163 -4.34 -3.27 -4.12
N TRP A 164 -4.82 -2.53 -3.13
CA TRP A 164 -5.73 -1.43 -3.29
C TRP A 164 -4.93 -0.14 -3.42
N TYR A 165 -5.23 0.67 -4.42
CA TYR A 165 -4.81 2.05 -4.43
C TYR A 165 -5.93 2.91 -3.83
N VAL A 166 -5.62 3.63 -2.74
CA VAL A 166 -6.56 4.54 -2.08
C VAL A 166 -6.32 5.95 -2.60
N TYR A 167 -7.36 6.59 -3.11
CA TYR A 167 -7.22 7.93 -3.69
C TYR A 167 -7.01 8.97 -2.60
N PRO A 168 -5.87 9.70 -2.60
CA PRO A 168 -5.61 10.73 -1.60
C PRO A 168 -6.52 11.97 -1.76
N ASN A 169 -6.94 12.24 -2.99
CA ASN A 169 -7.71 13.44 -3.35
C ASN A 169 -9.17 13.09 -3.59
N TRP A 170 -9.99 13.31 -2.57
CA TRP A 170 -11.44 13.27 -2.68
C TRP A 170 -12.05 14.47 -1.97
N THR A 171 -12.95 15.16 -2.69
CA THR A 171 -13.83 16.21 -2.19
C THR A 171 -15.03 15.62 -1.49
#